data_AF-A0A6J4E9J4-F1
#
_entry.id   AF-A0A6J4E9J4-F1
#
_cell.length_a   1.000
_cell.length_b   1.000
_cell.length_c   1.000
_cell.angle_alpha   90.00
_cell.angle_beta   90.00
_cell.angle_gamma   90.00
#
_symmetry.space_group_name_H-M   'P 1'
#
loop_
_entity.id
_entity.type
_entity.pdbx_description
1 polymer ?
#
loop_
_entity_poly.entity_id
_entity_poly.type
_entity_poly.pdbx_seq_one_letter_code
_entity_poly.pdbx_strand_id
1 'polypeptide(L)'
;MQNYSLIRNLLESIFSVDVGLDENGARAALGRVLNDERQRAKIESELHRLFSDQSVVWMELLDNDSYVVYPADDEDDAKNYMVEILWDRVFPNTPAP
;
A
#
# COMPACT_ATOMS: atom_id res chain seq x y z
N MET A 1 -2.47 -18.78 1.23
CA MET A 1 -2.29 -17.37 1.61
C MET A 1 -1.55 -16.69 0.48
N GLN A 2 -2.21 -15.81 -0.27
CA GLN A 2 -1.50 -14.98 -1.24
C GLN A 2 -0.56 -14.07 -0.46
N ASN A 3 0.73 -14.11 -0.79
CA ASN A 3 1.73 -13.31 -0.10
C ASN A 3 1.95 -12.05 -0.93
N TYR A 4 1.43 -10.92 -0.44
CA TYR A 4 1.59 -9.60 -1.03
C TYR A 4 2.90 -8.97 -0.54
N SER A 5 4.02 -9.66 -0.75
CA SER A 5 5.31 -9.30 -0.17
C SER A 5 5.82 -7.95 -0.66
N LEU A 6 5.57 -7.56 -1.92
CA LEU A 6 6.00 -6.26 -2.42
C LEU A 6 5.20 -5.15 -1.76
N ILE A 7 3.87 -5.31 -1.67
CA ILE A 7 3.02 -4.29 -1.05
C ILE A 7 3.33 -4.18 0.45
N ARG A 8 3.45 -5.30 1.17
CA ARG A 8 3.84 -5.31 2.60
C ARG A 8 5.19 -4.66 2.82
N ASN A 9 6.19 -4.95 1.98
CA ASN A 9 7.49 -4.29 2.09
C ASN A 9 7.38 -2.77 1.88
N LEU A 10 6.54 -2.29 0.96
CA LEU A 10 6.33 -0.84 0.79
C LEU A 10 5.66 -0.22 2.00
N LEU A 11 4.64 -0.88 2.55
CA LEU A 11 3.94 -0.45 3.75
C LEU A 11 4.90 -0.35 4.93
N GLU A 12 5.66 -1.40 5.21
CA GLU A 12 6.65 -1.43 6.29
C GLU A 12 7.77 -0.41 6.10
N SER A 13 8.35 -0.31 4.90
CA SER A 13 9.57 0.50 4.69
C SER A 13 9.34 1.98 4.39
N ILE A 14 8.13 2.35 3.97
CA ILE A 14 7.81 3.73 3.54
C ILE A 14 6.70 4.34 4.38
N PHE A 15 5.64 3.57 4.66
CA PHE A 15 4.41 4.11 5.25
C PHE A 15 4.24 3.78 6.73
N SER A 16 5.09 2.92 7.30
CA SER A 16 5.00 2.61 8.72
C SER A 16 5.31 3.82 9.58
N VAL A 17 4.57 3.96 10.67
CA VAL A 17 4.76 4.99 11.70
C VAL A 17 6.18 4.97 12.27
N ASP A 18 6.82 3.79 12.30
CA ASP A 18 8.19 3.63 12.79
C ASP A 18 9.24 4.24 11.85
N VAL A 19 8.94 4.37 10.56
CA VAL A 19 9.80 5.05 9.60
C VAL A 19 9.75 6.57 9.82
N GLY A 20 8.60 7.09 10.29
CA GLY A 20 8.44 8.49 10.68
C GLY A 20 8.54 9.48 9.51
N LEU A 21 8.27 9.04 8.28
CA LEU A 21 8.20 9.94 7.12
C LEU A 21 6.93 10.77 7.16
N ASP A 22 7.06 12.06 6.88
CA ASP A 22 5.90 12.88 6.52
C ASP A 22 5.36 12.49 5.13
N GLU A 23 4.17 12.96 4.79
CA GLU A 23 3.49 12.65 3.52
C GLU A 23 4.37 12.94 2.28
N ASN A 24 5.13 14.05 2.28
CA ASN A 24 6.01 14.39 1.17
C ASN A 24 7.22 13.43 1.10
N GLY A 25 7.76 13.05 2.26
CA GLY A 25 8.82 12.05 2.38
C GLY A 25 8.39 10.69 1.84
N ALA A 26 7.24 10.20 2.28
CA ALA A 26 6.65 8.94 1.82
C ALA A 26 6.37 8.97 0.31
N ARG A 27 5.82 10.09 -0.20
CA ARG A 27 5.58 10.28 -1.63
C ARG A 27 6.85 10.28 -2.45
N ALA A 28 7.91 10.93 -1.97
CA ALA A 28 9.20 10.94 -2.66
C ALA A 28 9.85 9.55 -2.67
N ALA A 29 9.74 8.80 -1.57
CA ALA A 29 10.23 7.42 -1.48
C ALA A 29 9.47 6.50 -2.44
N LEU A 30 8.14 6.53 -2.42
CA LEU A 30 7.31 5.76 -3.35
C LEU A 30 7.62 6.13 -4.80
N GLY A 31 7.75 7.43 -5.11
CA GLY A 31 8.10 7.91 -6.44
C GLY A 31 9.43 7.35 -6.96
N ARG A 32 10.43 7.18 -6.09
CA ARG A 32 11.72 6.54 -6.47
C ARG A 32 11.54 5.07 -6.83
N VAL A 33 10.69 4.34 -6.09
CA VAL A 33 10.37 2.94 -6.39
C VAL A 33 9.63 2.83 -7.73
N LEU A 34 8.63 3.69 -7.95
CA LEU A 34 7.81 3.68 -9.17
C LEU A 34 8.54 4.21 -10.42
N ASN A 35 9.69 4.86 -10.24
CA ASN A 35 10.53 5.31 -11.36
C ASN A 35 11.26 4.15 -12.06
N ASP A 36 11.40 2.99 -11.40
CA ASP A 36 11.84 1.76 -12.07
C ASP A 36 10.62 1.05 -12.68
N GLU A 37 10.53 1.07 -14.01
CA GLU A 37 9.42 0.47 -14.76
C GLU A 37 9.19 -1.02 -14.44
N ARG A 38 10.26 -1.78 -14.14
CA ARG A 38 10.14 -3.21 -13.80
C ARG A 38 9.56 -3.39 -12.41
N GLN A 39 9.95 -2.54 -11.46
CA GLN A 39 9.38 -2.57 -10.12
C GLN A 39 7.93 -2.10 -10.13
N ARG A 40 7.67 -1.01 -10.84
CA ARG A 40 6.32 -0.47 -11.04
C ARG A 40 5.37 -1.53 -11.59
N ALA A 41 5.71 -2.22 -12.68
CA ALA A 41 4.84 -3.25 -13.26
C ALA A 41 4.54 -4.41 -12.29
N LYS A 42 5.50 -4.78 -11.43
CA LYS A 42 5.28 -5.81 -10.40
C LYS A 42 4.35 -5.32 -9.30
N ILE A 43 4.54 -4.09 -8.83
CA ILE A 43 3.70 -3.45 -7.82
C ILE A 43 2.27 -3.31 -8.36
N GLU A 44 2.11 -2.83 -9.59
CA GLU A 44 0.81 -2.74 -10.27
C GLU A 44 0.08 -4.08 -10.31
N SER A 45 0.78 -5.14 -10.74
CA SER A 45 0.21 -6.49 -10.80
C SER A 45 -0.16 -7.07 -9.43
N GLU A 46 0.65 -6.81 -8.40
CA GLU A 46 0.37 -7.26 -7.04
C GLU A 46 -0.76 -6.47 -6.39
N LEU A 47 -0.80 -5.15 -6.62
CA LEU A 47 -1.85 -4.28 -6.11
C LEU A 47 -3.21 -4.61 -6.72
N HIS A 48 -3.27 -4.88 -8.04
CA HIS A 48 -4.49 -5.37 -8.67
C HIS A 48 -5.00 -6.68 -8.05
N ARG A 49 -4.09 -7.62 -7.76
CA ARG A 49 -4.45 -8.90 -7.12
C ARG A 49 -4.95 -8.67 -5.70
N LEU A 50 -4.28 -7.82 -4.93
CA LEU A 50 -4.67 -7.45 -3.57
C LEU A 50 -6.08 -6.86 -3.55
N PHE A 51 -6.36 -5.86 -4.37
CA PHE A 51 -7.68 -5.20 -4.41
C PHE A 51 -8.80 -6.08 -4.96
N SER A 52 -8.45 -7.12 -5.74
CA SER A 52 -9.43 -8.09 -6.26
C SER A 52 -9.64 -9.29 -5.33
N ASP A 53 -8.86 -9.42 -4.27
CA ASP A 53 -8.92 -10.54 -3.34
C ASP A 53 -9.89 -10.24 -2.18
N GLN A 54 -11.02 -10.93 -2.20
CA GLN A 54 -12.08 -10.81 -1.18
C GLN A 54 -11.69 -11.43 0.18
N SER A 55 -10.55 -12.13 0.26
CA SER A 55 -10.05 -12.71 1.52
C SER A 55 -9.06 -11.81 2.26
N VAL A 56 -8.75 -10.63 1.71
CA VAL A 56 -7.89 -9.64 2.36
C VAL A 56 -8.63 -9.02 3.54
N VAL A 57 -7.93 -8.96 4.67
CA VAL A 57 -8.31 -8.19 5.85
C VAL A 57 -7.45 -6.93 5.84
N TRP A 58 -8.03 -5.81 5.46
CA TRP A 58 -7.33 -4.54 5.23
C TRP A 58 -6.78 -3.95 6.53
N MET A 59 -7.54 -4.08 7.63
CA MET A 59 -7.07 -3.62 8.93
C MET A 59 -5.78 -4.37 9.33
N GLU A 60 -5.76 -5.70 9.19
CA GLU A 60 -4.55 -6.50 9.48
C GLU A 60 -3.39 -6.19 8.52
N LEU A 61 -3.70 -5.81 7.28
CA LEU A 61 -2.66 -5.42 6.32
C LEU A 61 -1.97 -4.10 6.73
N LEU A 62 -2.69 -3.17 7.33
CA LEU A 62 -2.20 -1.86 7.74
C LEU A 62 -1.67 -1.83 9.17
N ASP A 63 -2.20 -2.68 10.05
CA ASP A 63 -1.85 -2.77 11.46
C ASP A 63 -1.71 -4.24 11.84
N ASN A 64 -0.47 -4.68 12.06
CA ASN A 64 -0.14 -6.04 12.48
C ASN A 64 1.10 -6.06 13.36
N ASP A 65 1.45 -7.25 13.86
CA ASP A 65 2.59 -7.46 14.75
C ASP A 65 3.94 -7.04 14.16
N SER A 66 4.06 -6.89 12.84
CA SER A 66 5.32 -6.52 12.17
C SER A 66 5.47 -5.02 11.98
N TYR A 67 4.37 -4.32 11.68
CA TYR A 67 4.38 -2.88 11.45
C TYR A 67 3.00 -2.27 11.64
N VAL A 68 2.98 -0.98 11.94
CA VAL A 68 1.77 -0.15 11.95
C VAL A 68 1.93 0.95 10.92
N VAL A 69 0.99 1.06 10.01
CA VAL A 69 0.92 2.12 8.98
C VAL A 69 -0.19 3.11 9.35
N TYR A 70 -1.39 2.60 9.56
CA TYR A 70 -2.55 3.40 9.92
C TYR A 70 -3.53 2.53 10.74
N PRO A 71 -3.85 2.93 11.98
CA PRO A 71 -4.82 2.23 12.81
C PRO A 71 -6.24 2.58 12.36
N ALA A 72 -6.73 1.86 11.35
CA ALA A 72 -8.04 2.10 10.78
C ALA A 72 -9.18 1.76 11.76
N ASP A 73 -10.30 2.48 11.63
CA ASP A 73 -11.48 2.25 12.46
C ASP A 73 -12.27 0.99 12.01
N ASP A 74 -12.32 0.75 10.69
CA ASP A 74 -12.96 -0.42 10.08
C ASP A 74 -12.30 -0.81 8.73
N GLU A 75 -12.80 -1.89 8.11
CA GLU A 75 -12.27 -2.39 6.82
C GLU A 75 -12.45 -1.40 5.66
N ASP A 76 -13.53 -0.61 5.66
CA ASP A 76 -13.79 0.36 4.60
C ASP A 76 -12.82 1.55 4.74
N ASP A 77 -12.59 2.04 5.96
CA ASP A 77 -11.59 3.05 6.29
C ASP A 77 -10.17 2.59 5.90
N ALA A 78 -9.80 1.36 6.28
CA ALA A 78 -8.52 0.76 5.90
C ALA A 78 -8.34 0.67 4.38
N LYS A 79 -9.37 0.22 3.67
CA LYS A 79 -9.34 0.13 2.20
C LYS A 79 -9.25 1.52 1.57
N ASN A 80 -10.01 2.50 2.04
CA ASN A 80 -9.96 3.88 1.55
C ASN A 80 -8.57 4.49 1.74
N TYR A 81 -7.98 4.30 2.92
CA TYR A 81 -6.62 4.75 3.18
C TYR A 81 -5.61 4.12 2.21
N MET A 82 -5.75 2.82 1.92
CA MET A 82 -4.89 2.17 0.93
C MET A 82 -5.05 2.74 -0.49
N VAL A 83 -6.26 3.15 -0.86
CA VAL A 83 -6.50 3.79 -2.15
C VAL A 83 -5.74 5.12 -2.23
N GLU A 84 -5.86 5.95 -1.20
CA GLU A 84 -5.26 7.29 -1.18
C GLU A 84 -3.72 7.26 -1.20
N ILE A 85 -3.10 6.39 -0.39
CA ILE A 85 -1.63 6.39 -0.24
C ILE A 85 -0.91 5.64 -1.36
N LEU A 86 -1.56 4.62 -1.95
CA LEU A 86 -0.91 3.70 -2.89
C LEU A 86 -1.62 3.64 -4.23
N TRP A 87 -2.92 3.32 -4.26
CA TRP A 87 -3.63 3.12 -5.53
C TRP A 87 -3.61 4.36 -6.41
N ASP A 88 -4.01 5.51 -5.88
CA ASP A 88 -4.06 6.78 -6.63
C ASP A 88 -2.67 7.24 -7.09
N ARG A 89 -1.61 6.78 -6.42
CA ARG A 89 -0.22 7.07 -6.78
C ARG A 89 0.29 6.17 -7.88
N VAL A 90 -0.07 4.90 -7.83
CA VAL A 90 0.33 3.88 -8.81
C VAL A 90 -0.52 4.00 -10.09
N PHE A 91 -1.81 4.28 -9.94
CA PHE A 91 -2.82 4.37 -10.98
C PHE A 91 -3.62 5.69 -10.95
N PRO A 92 -2.99 6.85 -11.22
CA PRO A 92 -3.62 8.17 -11.07
C PRO A 92 -4.85 8.42 -11.96
N ASN A 93 -5.11 7.55 -12.94
CA ASN A 93 -6.24 7.66 -13.87
C ASN A 93 -7.16 6.44 -13.84
N THR A 94 -7.10 5.61 -12.80
CA THR A 94 -7.89 4.39 -12.70
C THR A 94 -8.59 4.34 -11.36
N PRO A 95 -9.94 4.22 -11.31
CA PRO A 95 -10.63 4.06 -10.04
C PRO A 95 -10.23 2.74 -9.38
N ALA A 96 -10.20 2.73 -8.05
CA ALA A 96 -9.95 1.51 -7.28
C ALA A 96 -11.09 0.49 -7.49
N PRO A 97 -10.80 -0.83 -7.47
CA PRO A 97 -11.79 -1.90 -7.65
C PRO A 97 -12.79 -2.05 -6.50
#